data_AF-A0A2M8AY91-F1
#
_entry.id   AF-A0A2M8AY91-F1
#
_cell.length_a   1.000
_cell.length_b   1.000
_cell.length_c   1.000
_cell.angle_alpha   90.00
_cell.angle_beta   90.00
_cell.angle_gamma   90.00
#
_symmetry.space_group_name_H-M   'P 1'
#
loop_
_entity.id
_entity.type
_entity.pdbx_description
1 polymer ?
#
loop_
_entity_poly.entity_id
_entity_poly.type
_entity_poly.pdbx_seq_one_letter_code
_entity_poly.pdbx_strand_id
1 'polypeptide(L)'
;MRTFIGIDLGSTTTKSVLVDENLEVLGRGITNSRSNYDVAARVSKQEAKIAARFTLFRNALGKDAEHLLSHLERNFRLEQFLSALAQLEGACMGYLDHPRFMEIKAALRQALDGVFRKIEGEAQAIYAPGAARKSDFFRDIAGSRFMNLAEAASREADIPFETMLNIYDKSIIEVESLVDPDDTVASQMRNGLARSLASVEGTGVDGGKALAALGTVLGIELEETYVVGTGYGRVRLPFPKEH
;
A
#
# COMPACT_ATOMS: atom_id res chain seq x y z
N MET A 1 -13.50 1.45 -19.34
CA MET A 1 -12.51 1.95 -20.32
C MET A 1 -11.48 0.88 -20.55
N ARG A 2 -10.98 0.73 -21.78
CA ARG A 2 -10.02 -0.33 -22.09
C ARG A 2 -8.65 0.09 -21.62
N THR A 3 -7.94 -0.80 -20.95
CA THR A 3 -6.61 -0.52 -20.44
C THR A 3 -5.65 -1.64 -20.78
N PHE A 4 -4.40 -1.26 -21.03
CA PHE A 4 -3.33 -2.15 -21.43
C PHE A 4 -2.17 -1.96 -20.46
N ILE A 5 -1.62 -3.05 -19.94
CA ILE A 5 -0.61 -2.99 -18.88
C ILE A 5 0.66 -3.67 -19.33
N GLY A 6 1.76 -2.93 -19.36
CA GLY A 6 3.11 -3.45 -19.56
C GLY A 6 3.81 -3.63 -18.23
N ILE A 7 4.45 -4.78 -17.99
CA ILE A 7 5.18 -5.11 -16.76
C ILE A 7 6.65 -5.42 -17.09
N ASP A 8 7.56 -4.74 -16.40
CA ASP A 8 9.00 -5.03 -16.41
C ASP A 8 9.38 -5.70 -15.08
N LEU A 9 9.60 -7.03 -15.13
CA LEU A 9 10.00 -7.84 -13.98
C LEU A 9 11.53 -7.86 -13.83
N GLY A 10 12.04 -6.93 -13.02
CA GLY A 10 13.44 -6.92 -12.61
C GLY A 10 13.73 -7.87 -11.45
N SER A 11 15.01 -8.14 -11.19
CA SER A 11 15.45 -8.95 -10.03
C SER A 11 15.22 -8.23 -8.70
N THR A 12 15.45 -6.92 -8.65
CA THR A 12 15.27 -6.08 -7.45
C THR A 12 13.91 -5.39 -7.42
N THR A 13 13.46 -4.90 -8.57
CA THR A 13 12.27 -4.05 -8.66
C THR A 13 11.42 -4.43 -9.86
N THR A 14 10.11 -4.49 -9.65
CA THR A 14 9.11 -4.71 -10.69
C THR A 14 8.38 -3.41 -10.97
N LYS A 15 8.26 -3.06 -12.24
CA LYS A 15 7.59 -1.84 -12.69
C LYS A 15 6.45 -2.18 -13.61
N SER A 16 5.47 -1.31 -13.68
CA SER A 16 4.39 -1.41 -14.64
C SER A 16 3.95 -0.05 -15.15
N VAL A 17 3.40 -0.05 -16.37
CA VAL A 17 2.77 1.10 -16.99
C VAL A 17 1.37 0.68 -17.43
N LEU A 18 0.37 1.51 -17.14
CA LEU A 18 -1.00 1.36 -17.59
C LEU A 18 -1.30 2.47 -18.61
N VAL A 19 -1.74 2.06 -19.79
CA VAL A 19 -2.16 2.96 -20.88
C VAL A 19 -3.63 2.71 -21.24
N ASP A 20 -4.29 3.75 -21.75
CA ASP A 20 -5.65 3.63 -22.29
C ASP A 20 -5.67 3.22 -23.78
N GLU A 21 -6.86 3.13 -24.37
CA GLU A 21 -7.05 2.86 -25.79
C GLU A 21 -6.47 3.92 -26.75
N ASN A 22 -6.15 5.11 -26.25
CA ASN A 22 -5.57 6.21 -27.02
C ASN A 22 -4.04 6.26 -26.91
N LEU A 23 -3.43 5.26 -26.26
CA LEU A 23 -1.99 5.18 -25.98
C LEU A 23 -1.50 6.20 -24.95
N GLU A 24 -2.40 6.82 -24.20
CA GLU A 24 -2.05 7.76 -23.14
C GLU A 24 -1.66 7.01 -21.87
N VAL A 25 -0.54 7.40 -21.25
CA VAL A 25 -0.09 6.81 -19.99
C VAL A 25 -0.95 7.35 -18.85
N LEU A 26 -1.82 6.50 -18.31
CA LEU A 26 -2.65 6.86 -17.15
C LEU A 26 -1.93 6.63 -15.84
N GLY A 27 -1.16 5.54 -15.71
CA GLY A 27 -0.62 5.12 -14.43
C GLY A 27 0.71 4.40 -14.52
N ARG A 28 1.51 4.50 -13.45
CA ARG A 28 2.77 3.77 -13.30
C ARG A 28 2.81 3.13 -11.93
N GLY A 29 3.28 1.88 -11.87
CA GLY A 29 3.42 1.12 -10.65
C GLY A 29 4.86 0.69 -10.43
N ILE A 30 5.28 0.61 -9.17
CA ILE A 30 6.61 0.16 -8.78
C ILE A 30 6.54 -0.60 -7.46
N THR A 31 7.24 -1.72 -7.38
CA THR A 31 7.38 -2.50 -6.14
C THR A 31 8.69 -3.27 -6.12
N ASN A 32 9.11 -3.74 -4.95
CA ASN A 32 10.24 -4.65 -4.84
C ASN A 32 9.84 -6.04 -5.39
N SER A 33 10.71 -6.63 -6.20
CA SER A 33 10.44 -7.93 -6.86
C SER A 33 10.47 -9.10 -5.88
N ARG A 34 11.26 -8.97 -4.80
CA ARG A 34 11.44 -9.98 -3.74
C ARG A 34 11.70 -11.38 -4.32
N SER A 35 11.37 -12.42 -3.57
CA SER A 35 11.47 -13.83 -3.99
C SER A 35 10.23 -14.35 -4.75
N ASN A 36 9.17 -13.54 -4.88
CA ASN A 36 7.92 -13.95 -5.52
C ASN A 36 7.51 -12.97 -6.63
N TYR A 37 7.91 -13.28 -7.87
CA TYR A 37 7.65 -12.45 -9.04
C TYR A 37 6.17 -12.33 -9.40
N ASP A 38 5.35 -13.35 -9.12
CA ASP A 38 3.91 -13.29 -9.42
C ASP A 38 3.21 -12.26 -8.53
N VAL A 39 3.57 -12.26 -7.24
CA VAL A 39 3.12 -11.24 -6.29
C VAL A 39 3.61 -9.87 -6.71
N ALA A 40 4.89 -9.73 -7.07
CA ALA A 40 5.44 -8.45 -7.50
C ALA A 40 4.73 -7.89 -8.75
N ALA A 41 4.41 -8.73 -9.73
CA ALA A 41 3.62 -8.35 -10.90
C ALA A 41 2.24 -7.83 -10.51
N ARG A 42 1.52 -8.56 -9.63
CA ARG A 42 0.19 -8.18 -9.15
C ARG A 42 0.21 -6.87 -8.36
N VAL A 43 1.16 -6.70 -7.44
CA VAL A 43 1.32 -5.47 -6.64
C VAL A 43 1.66 -4.30 -7.56
N SER A 44 2.64 -4.45 -8.46
CA SER A 44 3.01 -3.37 -9.39
C SER A 44 1.82 -2.96 -10.24
N LYS A 45 1.07 -3.93 -10.77
CA LYS A 45 -0.15 -3.67 -11.55
C LYS A 45 -1.18 -2.88 -10.75
N GLN A 46 -1.42 -3.23 -9.49
CA GLN A 46 -2.37 -2.50 -8.65
C GLN A 46 -1.90 -1.07 -8.35
N GLU A 47 -0.60 -0.86 -8.14
CA GLU A 47 -0.02 0.48 -8.02
C GLU A 47 -0.22 1.32 -9.30
N ALA A 48 -0.10 0.71 -10.49
CA ALA A 48 -0.40 1.39 -11.75
C ALA A 48 -1.88 1.77 -11.87
N LYS A 49 -2.79 0.90 -11.44
CA LYS A 49 -4.24 1.21 -11.40
C LYS A 49 -4.54 2.35 -10.42
N ILE A 50 -3.95 2.34 -9.24
CA ILE A 50 -4.05 3.43 -8.25
C ILE A 50 -3.58 4.75 -8.87
N ALA A 51 -2.40 4.76 -9.50
CA ALA A 51 -1.87 5.94 -10.17
C ALA A 51 -2.80 6.42 -11.30
N ALA A 52 -3.39 5.50 -12.07
CA ALA A 52 -4.38 5.84 -13.08
C ALA A 52 -5.61 6.54 -12.49
N ARG A 53 -6.12 6.09 -11.32
CA ARG A 53 -7.21 6.79 -10.63
C ARG A 53 -6.82 8.22 -10.25
N PHE A 54 -5.61 8.45 -9.76
CA PHE A 54 -5.11 9.79 -9.47
C PHE A 54 -5.04 10.67 -10.72
N THR A 55 -4.56 10.14 -11.84
CA THR A 55 -4.54 10.85 -13.13
C THR A 55 -5.96 11.20 -13.60
N LEU A 56 -6.89 10.26 -13.57
CA LEU A 56 -8.28 10.50 -13.95
C LEU A 56 -8.97 11.52 -13.03
N PHE A 57 -8.70 11.45 -11.73
CA PHE A 57 -9.22 12.41 -10.76
C PHE A 57 -8.66 13.82 -10.98
N ARG A 58 -7.36 13.94 -11.27
CA ARG A 58 -6.71 15.19 -11.67
C ARG A 58 -7.35 15.77 -12.93
N ASN A 59 -7.58 14.95 -13.95
CA ASN A 59 -8.22 15.37 -15.20
C ASN A 59 -9.65 15.86 -14.98
N ALA A 60 -10.41 15.21 -14.08
CA ALA A 60 -11.78 15.59 -13.77
C ALA A 60 -11.88 16.94 -13.03
N LEU A 61 -10.87 17.30 -12.21
CA LEU A 61 -10.89 18.54 -11.44
C LEU A 61 -10.20 19.72 -12.12
N GLY A 62 -9.23 19.46 -13.00
CA GLY A 62 -8.44 20.49 -13.67
C GLY A 62 -7.22 20.95 -12.87
N LYS A 63 -6.46 21.90 -13.43
CA LYS A 63 -5.14 22.33 -12.93
C LYS A 63 -5.17 22.96 -11.54
N ASP A 64 -6.29 23.52 -11.13
CA ASP A 64 -6.44 24.21 -9.84
C ASP A 64 -6.48 23.24 -8.64
N ALA A 65 -6.58 21.93 -8.90
CA ALA A 65 -6.70 20.91 -7.86
C ALA A 65 -5.37 20.35 -7.33
N GLU A 66 -4.22 20.87 -7.79
CA GLU A 66 -2.90 20.30 -7.45
C GLU A 66 -2.65 20.23 -5.94
N HIS A 67 -3.07 21.27 -5.21
CA HIS A 67 -2.93 21.28 -3.76
C HIS A 67 -3.74 20.14 -3.13
N LEU A 68 -5.03 20.01 -3.47
CA LEU A 68 -5.91 18.93 -3.00
C LEU A 68 -5.36 17.55 -3.36
N LEU A 69 -4.85 17.36 -4.58
CA LEU A 69 -4.26 16.11 -5.04
C LEU A 69 -3.07 15.70 -4.17
N SER A 70 -2.17 16.65 -3.85
CA SER A 70 -1.03 16.36 -2.97
C SER A 70 -1.46 15.92 -1.57
N HIS A 71 -2.55 16.49 -1.03
CA HIS A 71 -3.12 16.08 0.26
C HIS A 71 -3.79 14.71 0.16
N LEU A 72 -4.55 14.47 -0.90
CA LEU A 72 -5.20 13.20 -1.15
C LEU A 72 -4.19 12.07 -1.27
N GLU A 73 -3.12 12.25 -2.06
CA GLU A 73 -2.07 11.25 -2.23
C GLU A 73 -1.43 10.88 -0.88
N ARG A 74 -1.08 11.88 -0.05
CA ARG A 74 -0.52 11.63 1.29
C ARG A 74 -1.50 10.89 2.21
N ASN A 75 -2.74 11.36 2.28
CA ASN A 75 -3.76 10.75 3.13
C ASN A 75 -4.16 9.35 2.64
N PHE A 76 -4.16 9.10 1.33
CA PHE A 76 -4.35 7.77 0.76
C PHE A 76 -3.22 6.83 1.15
N ARG A 77 -1.95 7.27 1.07
CA ARG A 77 -0.81 6.45 1.53
C ARG A 77 -0.84 6.20 3.04
N LEU A 78 -1.36 7.13 3.84
CA LEU A 78 -1.63 6.90 5.26
C LEU A 78 -2.70 5.82 5.46
N GLU A 79 -3.81 5.86 4.72
CA GLU A 79 -4.86 4.83 4.79
C GLU A 79 -4.31 3.44 4.40
N GLN A 80 -3.50 3.36 3.34
CA GLN A 80 -2.82 2.11 2.97
C GLN A 80 -1.87 1.61 4.06
N PHE A 81 -1.08 2.51 4.66
CA PHE A 81 -0.16 2.15 5.74
C PHE A 81 -0.90 1.60 6.95
N LEU A 82 -1.97 2.26 7.39
CA LEU A 82 -2.78 1.83 8.52
C LEU A 82 -3.47 0.48 8.25
N SER A 83 -4.00 0.30 7.04
CA SER A 83 -4.59 -0.99 6.61
C SER A 83 -3.56 -2.12 6.66
N ALA A 84 -2.37 -1.91 6.08
CA ALA A 84 -1.30 -2.90 6.09
C ALA A 84 -0.75 -3.14 7.51
N LEU A 85 -0.70 -2.11 8.36
CA LEU A 85 -0.29 -2.23 9.77
C LEU A 85 -1.27 -3.10 10.56
N ALA A 86 -2.58 -2.91 10.37
CA ALA A 86 -3.60 -3.73 11.00
C ALA A 86 -3.55 -5.20 10.51
N GLN A 87 -3.30 -5.42 9.21
CA GLN A 87 -3.08 -6.76 8.66
C GLN A 87 -1.84 -7.42 9.28
N LEU A 88 -0.77 -6.65 9.47
CA LEU A 88 0.48 -7.11 10.08
C LEU A 88 0.30 -7.46 11.56
N GLU A 89 -0.42 -6.63 12.30
CA GLU A 89 -0.80 -6.92 13.68
C GLU A 89 -1.61 -8.21 13.74
N GLY A 90 -2.65 -8.34 12.91
CA GLY A 90 -3.47 -9.56 12.84
C GLY A 90 -2.65 -10.82 12.53
N ALA A 91 -1.74 -10.75 11.56
CA ALA A 91 -0.83 -11.85 11.24
C ALA A 91 0.08 -12.22 12.42
N CYS A 92 0.70 -11.22 13.08
CA CYS A 92 1.49 -11.42 14.29
C CYS A 92 0.70 -12.12 15.40
N MET A 93 -0.55 -11.70 15.63
CA MET A 93 -1.42 -12.30 16.63
C MET A 93 -1.78 -13.75 16.30
N GLY A 94 -2.03 -14.06 15.01
CA GLY A 94 -2.28 -15.43 14.56
C GLY A 94 -1.10 -16.37 14.83
N TYR A 95 0.14 -15.89 14.72
CA TYR A 95 1.32 -16.70 15.05
C TYR A 95 1.41 -17.07 16.53
N LEU A 96 0.78 -16.31 17.43
CA LEU A 96 0.78 -16.59 18.87
C LEU A 96 -0.02 -17.85 19.24
N ASP A 97 -0.82 -18.39 18.32
CA ASP A 97 -1.55 -19.64 18.52
C ASP A 97 -0.66 -20.89 18.36
N HIS A 98 0.58 -20.74 17.92
CA HIS A 98 1.52 -21.86 17.80
C HIS A 98 1.86 -22.43 19.20
N PRO A 99 1.90 -23.77 19.38
CA PRO A 99 2.20 -24.41 20.68
C PRO A 99 3.48 -23.95 21.39
N ARG A 100 4.44 -23.36 20.65
CA ARG A 100 5.73 -22.91 21.17
C ARG A 100 5.62 -21.62 21.99
N PHE A 101 4.49 -20.91 21.87
CA PHE A 101 4.26 -19.62 22.51
C PHE A 101 3.23 -19.69 23.63
N MET A 102 2.60 -20.84 23.88
CA MET A 102 1.48 -20.98 24.82
C MET A 102 1.79 -20.38 26.21
N GLU A 103 2.96 -20.65 26.75
CA GLU A 103 3.39 -20.18 28.07
C GLU A 103 3.63 -18.66 28.14
N ILE A 104 4.07 -18.05 27.04
CA ILE A 104 4.42 -16.61 26.96
C ILE A 104 3.42 -15.80 26.13
N LYS A 105 2.31 -16.40 25.71
CA LYS A 105 1.34 -15.84 24.77
C LYS A 105 0.76 -14.51 25.25
N ALA A 106 0.39 -14.43 26.52
CA ALA A 106 -0.19 -13.21 27.09
C ALA A 106 0.81 -12.05 27.11
N ALA A 107 2.06 -12.31 27.50
CA ALA A 107 3.13 -11.32 27.51
C ALA A 107 3.48 -10.86 26.08
N LEU A 108 3.61 -11.81 25.13
CA LEU A 108 3.84 -11.50 23.72
C LEU A 108 2.73 -10.64 23.12
N ARG A 109 1.46 -10.98 23.39
CA ARG A 109 0.31 -10.23 22.92
C ARG A 109 0.36 -8.79 23.42
N GLN A 110 0.55 -8.61 24.73
CA GLN A 110 0.62 -7.28 25.34
C GLN A 110 1.78 -6.44 24.77
N ALA A 111 2.95 -7.06 24.56
CA ALA A 111 4.10 -6.40 23.97
C ALA A 111 3.84 -6.00 22.51
N LEU A 112 3.29 -6.90 21.69
CA LEU A 112 2.93 -6.62 20.29
C LEU A 112 1.87 -5.52 20.19
N ASP A 113 0.77 -5.62 20.94
CA ASP A 113 -0.29 -4.60 21.01
C ASP A 113 0.29 -3.22 21.38
N GLY A 114 1.27 -3.19 22.30
CA GLY A 114 1.97 -1.97 22.71
C GLY A 114 2.82 -1.37 21.58
N VAL A 115 3.52 -2.21 20.83
CA VAL A 115 4.34 -1.79 19.68
C VAL A 115 3.45 -1.26 18.55
N PHE A 116 2.42 -2.02 18.13
CA PHE A 116 1.54 -1.62 17.03
C PHE A 116 0.79 -0.32 17.32
N ARG A 117 0.26 -0.14 18.53
CA ARG A 117 -0.37 1.13 18.94
C ARG A 117 0.58 2.32 18.88
N LYS A 118 1.86 2.14 19.22
CA LYS A 118 2.87 3.21 19.10
C LYS A 118 3.14 3.54 17.62
N ILE A 119 3.30 2.53 16.76
CA ILE A 119 3.50 2.74 15.32
C ILE A 119 2.29 3.46 14.69
N GLU A 120 1.08 3.04 15.06
CA GLU A 120 -0.16 3.67 14.60
C GLU A 120 -0.23 5.15 15.02
N GLY A 121 0.10 5.46 16.28
CA GLY A 121 0.16 6.84 16.77
C GLY A 121 1.20 7.72 16.05
N GLU A 122 2.28 7.12 15.55
CA GLU A 122 3.32 7.80 14.78
C GLU A 122 2.96 7.97 13.29
N ALA A 123 2.00 7.20 12.77
CA ALA A 123 1.68 7.14 11.35
C ALA A 123 1.30 8.51 10.78
N GLN A 124 0.53 9.31 11.52
CA GLN A 124 0.14 10.66 11.06
C GLN A 124 1.37 11.56 10.83
N ALA A 125 2.38 11.48 11.69
CA ALA A 125 3.61 12.26 11.55
C ALA A 125 4.46 11.77 10.36
N ILE A 126 4.47 10.46 10.11
CA ILE A 126 5.19 9.85 8.98
C ILE A 126 4.63 10.34 7.63
N TYR A 127 3.32 10.58 7.55
CA TYR A 127 2.63 11.03 6.34
C TYR A 127 2.25 12.52 6.33
N ALA A 128 2.71 13.29 7.32
CA ALA A 128 2.45 14.73 7.41
C ALA A 128 3.03 15.51 6.22
N PRO A 129 2.45 16.68 5.85
CA PRO A 129 3.03 17.55 4.85
C PRO A 129 4.49 17.92 5.19
N GLY A 130 5.41 17.74 4.24
CA GLY A 130 6.83 18.03 4.42
C GLY A 130 7.62 16.97 5.18
N ALA A 131 7.00 15.87 5.63
CA ALA A 131 7.71 14.77 6.26
C ALA A 131 8.70 14.11 5.29
N ALA A 132 9.97 14.01 5.70
CA ALA A 132 11.00 13.34 4.94
C ALA A 132 10.98 11.83 5.24
N ARG A 133 10.49 11.02 4.29
CA ARG A 133 10.56 9.56 4.39
C ARG A 133 11.77 9.03 3.61
N LYS A 134 12.47 8.05 4.18
CA LYS A 134 13.61 7.38 3.53
C LYS A 134 13.18 6.32 2.52
N SER A 135 11.95 5.84 2.60
CA SER A 135 11.35 4.83 1.72
C SER A 135 9.84 5.07 1.63
N ASP A 136 9.23 4.65 0.52
CA ASP A 136 7.78 4.60 0.33
C ASP A 136 7.22 3.18 0.47
N PHE A 137 8.06 2.16 0.71
CA PHE A 137 7.62 0.78 0.89
C PHE A 137 7.19 0.52 2.34
N PHE A 138 6.01 -0.08 2.50
CA PHE A 138 5.42 -0.39 3.81
C PHE A 138 6.40 -1.13 4.74
N ARG A 139 7.06 -2.20 4.27
CA ARG A 139 8.01 -2.99 5.06
C ARG A 139 9.18 -2.17 5.61
N ASP A 140 9.72 -1.26 4.82
CA ASP A 140 10.87 -0.47 5.23
C ASP A 140 10.48 0.47 6.38
N ILE A 141 9.31 1.11 6.25
CA ILE A 141 8.76 2.01 7.26
C ILE A 141 8.36 1.23 8.51
N ALA A 142 7.46 0.26 8.37
CA ALA A 142 6.94 -0.53 9.49
C ALA A 142 8.05 -1.31 10.19
N GLY A 143 8.98 -1.90 9.43
CA GLY A 143 10.10 -2.67 9.98
C GLY A 143 11.05 -1.80 10.78
N SER A 144 11.43 -0.62 10.26
CA SER A 144 12.27 0.29 11.03
C SER A 144 11.62 0.71 12.35
N ARG A 145 10.31 1.01 12.35
CA ARG A 145 9.60 1.38 13.59
C ARG A 145 9.46 0.21 14.55
N PHE A 146 9.08 -0.96 14.04
CA PHE A 146 8.93 -2.17 14.84
C PHE A 146 10.23 -2.53 15.56
N MET A 147 11.36 -2.56 14.84
CA MET A 147 12.68 -2.90 15.41
C MET A 147 13.05 -1.96 16.57
N ASN A 148 12.85 -0.65 16.40
CA ASN A 148 13.16 0.35 17.43
C ASN A 148 12.28 0.24 18.67
N LEU A 149 11.02 -0.18 18.51
CA LEU A 149 10.03 -0.23 19.59
C LEU A 149 10.00 -1.59 20.30
N ALA A 150 10.25 -2.67 19.56
CA ALA A 150 10.14 -4.03 20.06
C ALA A 150 11.25 -4.37 21.07
N GLU A 151 12.44 -3.77 20.98
CA GLU A 151 13.51 -4.00 21.97
C GLU A 151 13.09 -3.56 23.37
N ALA A 152 12.56 -2.34 23.50
CA ALA A 152 12.07 -1.81 24.77
C ALA A 152 10.87 -2.62 25.29
N ALA A 153 9.92 -2.94 24.40
CA ALA A 153 8.73 -3.73 24.77
C ALA A 153 9.10 -5.14 25.23
N SER A 154 10.09 -5.77 24.61
CA SER A 154 10.56 -7.11 24.98
C SER A 154 11.19 -7.12 26.38
N ARG A 155 12.00 -6.09 26.68
CA ARG A 155 12.62 -5.92 28.01
C ARG A 155 11.58 -5.67 29.10
N GLU A 156 10.57 -4.85 28.83
CA GLU A 156 9.49 -4.55 29.79
C GLU A 156 8.63 -5.78 30.10
N ALA A 157 8.42 -6.66 29.11
CA ALA A 157 7.60 -7.87 29.24
C ALA A 157 8.39 -9.14 29.61
N ASP A 158 9.70 -9.04 29.86
CA ASP A 158 10.61 -10.16 30.14
C ASP A 158 10.54 -11.30 29.10
N ILE A 159 10.48 -10.92 27.81
CA ILE A 159 10.47 -11.86 26.69
C ILE A 159 11.74 -11.71 25.83
N PRO A 160 12.23 -12.79 25.19
CA PRO A 160 13.37 -12.68 24.28
C PRO A 160 13.03 -11.82 23.06
N PHE A 161 13.82 -10.78 22.80
CA PHE A 161 13.65 -9.88 21.63
C PHE A 161 13.62 -10.64 20.29
N GLU A 162 14.47 -11.66 20.14
CA GLU A 162 14.50 -12.55 18.96
C GLU A 162 13.14 -13.23 18.68
N THR A 163 12.33 -13.45 19.72
CA THR A 163 10.99 -14.02 19.54
C THR A 163 10.06 -13.02 18.84
N MET A 164 10.09 -11.75 19.23
CA MET A 164 9.32 -10.68 18.59
C MET A 164 9.75 -10.51 17.13
N LEU A 165 11.07 -10.56 16.87
CA LEU A 165 11.59 -10.47 15.50
C LEU A 165 11.15 -11.64 14.63
N ASN A 166 11.21 -12.86 15.15
CA ASN A 166 10.79 -14.05 14.40
C ASN A 166 9.31 -14.00 14.02
N ILE A 167 8.45 -13.50 14.92
CA ILE A 167 7.02 -13.32 14.65
C ILE A 167 6.83 -12.25 13.57
N TYR A 168 7.49 -11.10 13.71
CA TYR A 168 7.44 -10.01 12.73
C TYR A 168 7.88 -10.47 11.34
N ASP A 169 9.05 -11.11 11.23
CA ASP A 169 9.64 -11.52 9.94
C ASP A 169 8.74 -12.50 9.18
N LYS A 170 8.06 -13.40 9.88
CA LYS A 170 7.10 -14.31 9.27
C LYS A 170 5.83 -13.58 8.83
N SER A 171 5.35 -12.66 9.66
CA SER A 171 4.11 -11.92 9.42
C SER A 171 4.25 -10.90 8.29
N ILE A 172 5.38 -10.20 8.20
CA ILE A 172 5.61 -9.19 7.16
C ILE A 172 5.63 -9.81 5.77
N ILE A 173 6.17 -11.02 5.61
CA ILE A 173 6.17 -11.73 4.31
C ILE A 173 4.76 -12.03 3.83
N GLU A 174 3.86 -12.39 4.75
CA GLU A 174 2.45 -12.66 4.46
C GLU A 174 1.75 -11.38 3.98
N VAL A 175 1.84 -10.31 4.77
CA VAL A 175 1.22 -9.01 4.43
C VAL A 175 1.76 -8.45 3.12
N GLU A 176 3.07 -8.56 2.91
CA GLU A 176 3.73 -8.13 1.69
C GLU A 176 3.26 -8.87 0.43
N SER A 177 2.61 -10.02 0.61
CA SER A 177 2.05 -10.84 -0.47
C SER A 177 0.58 -10.53 -0.76
N LEU A 178 -0.06 -9.71 0.08
CA LEU A 178 -1.43 -9.27 -0.11
C LEU A 178 -1.50 -8.15 -1.16
N VAL A 179 -2.59 -8.15 -1.92
CA VAL A 179 -2.92 -7.11 -2.88
C VAL A 179 -4.33 -6.66 -2.55
N ASP A 180 -4.48 -5.39 -2.17
CA ASP A 180 -5.78 -4.83 -1.81
C ASP A 180 -6.73 -4.91 -3.01
N PRO A 181 -7.94 -5.48 -2.83
CA PRO A 181 -8.98 -5.45 -3.85
C PRO A 181 -9.35 -4.02 -4.24
N ASP A 182 -9.92 -3.86 -5.45
CA ASP A 182 -10.30 -2.54 -5.96
C ASP A 182 -11.29 -1.81 -5.04
N ASP A 183 -12.21 -2.51 -4.39
CA ASP A 183 -13.16 -1.93 -3.43
C ASP A 183 -12.49 -1.40 -2.15
N THR A 184 -11.45 -2.10 -1.68
CA THR A 184 -10.62 -1.64 -0.56
C THR A 184 -9.87 -0.37 -0.95
N VAL A 185 -9.23 -0.37 -2.13
CA VAL A 185 -8.53 0.82 -2.66
C VAL A 185 -9.50 1.99 -2.84
N ALA A 186 -10.69 1.75 -3.38
CA ALA A 186 -11.72 2.77 -3.54
C ALA A 186 -12.15 3.36 -2.18
N SER A 187 -12.27 2.53 -1.15
CA SER A 187 -12.60 2.98 0.21
C SER A 187 -11.47 3.82 0.82
N GLN A 188 -10.21 3.38 0.67
CA GLN A 188 -9.04 4.13 1.10
C GLN A 188 -8.94 5.50 0.39
N MET A 189 -9.24 5.58 -0.92
CA MET A 189 -9.28 6.85 -1.65
C MET A 189 -10.37 7.79 -1.12
N ARG A 190 -11.57 7.27 -0.82
CA ARG A 190 -12.66 8.07 -0.24
C ARG A 190 -12.29 8.60 1.14
N ASN A 191 -11.73 7.76 2.01
CA ASN A 191 -11.27 8.16 3.34
C ASN A 191 -10.15 9.20 3.24
N GLY A 192 -9.19 8.98 2.35
CA GLY A 192 -8.10 9.92 2.09
C GLY A 192 -8.62 11.28 1.62
N LEU A 193 -9.64 11.31 0.77
CA LEU A 193 -10.27 12.56 0.33
C LEU A 193 -11.01 13.25 1.47
N ALA A 194 -11.78 12.51 2.26
CA ALA A 194 -12.49 13.05 3.42
C ALA A 194 -11.52 13.71 4.41
N ARG A 195 -10.38 13.06 4.72
CA ARG A 195 -9.32 13.65 5.55
C ARG A 195 -8.74 14.91 4.92
N SER A 196 -8.47 14.88 3.62
CA SER A 196 -7.89 16.01 2.89
C SER A 196 -8.79 17.24 2.88
N LEU A 197 -10.10 17.04 2.77
CA LEU A 197 -11.09 18.11 2.82
C LEU A 197 -11.28 18.66 4.25
N ALA A 198 -11.12 17.82 5.28
CA ALA A 198 -11.21 18.25 6.67
C ALA A 198 -9.98 19.04 7.15
N SER A 199 -8.80 18.77 6.57
CA SER A 199 -7.53 19.36 7.01
C SER A 199 -7.16 20.69 6.34
N VAL A 200 -7.93 21.17 5.35
CA VAL A 200 -7.52 22.31 4.51
C VAL A 200 -8.60 23.38 4.43
N GLU A 201 -8.28 24.59 4.91
CA GLU A 201 -8.91 25.82 4.42
C GLU A 201 -8.29 26.18 3.05
N GLY A 202 -9.12 26.45 2.04
CA GLY A 202 -8.63 26.98 0.76
C GLY A 202 -8.00 25.96 -0.20
N THR A 203 -8.61 24.79 -0.40
CA THR A 203 -8.20 23.81 -1.43
C THR A 203 -8.32 24.32 -2.88
N GLY A 204 -8.96 25.47 -3.10
CA GLY A 204 -9.28 26.00 -4.43
C GLY A 204 -10.36 25.22 -5.17
N VAL A 205 -10.88 24.13 -4.57
CA VAL A 205 -11.87 23.24 -5.18
C VAL A 205 -13.01 23.01 -4.20
N ASP A 206 -14.25 23.18 -4.68
CA ASP A 206 -15.45 22.84 -3.93
C ASP A 206 -15.43 21.36 -3.48
N GLY A 207 -15.67 21.11 -2.19
CA GLY A 207 -15.62 19.77 -1.62
C GLY A 207 -16.66 18.82 -2.22
N GLY A 208 -17.86 19.33 -2.55
CA GLY A 208 -18.90 18.57 -3.23
C GLY A 208 -18.48 18.15 -4.64
N LYS A 209 -17.87 19.08 -5.40
CA LYS A 209 -17.28 18.80 -6.72
C LYS A 209 -16.18 17.73 -6.63
N ALA A 210 -15.31 17.80 -5.62
CA ALA A 210 -14.25 16.80 -5.41
C ALA A 210 -14.82 15.40 -5.11
N LEU A 211 -15.80 15.30 -4.20
CA LEU A 211 -16.45 14.03 -3.88
C LEU A 211 -17.17 13.42 -5.08
N ALA A 212 -17.91 14.24 -5.83
CA ALA A 212 -18.60 13.80 -7.05
C ALA A 212 -17.61 13.31 -8.11
N ALA A 213 -16.53 14.06 -8.34
CA ALA A 213 -15.49 13.68 -9.29
C ALA A 213 -14.81 12.36 -8.91
N LEU A 214 -14.47 12.16 -7.62
CA LEU A 214 -13.90 10.90 -7.16
C LEU A 214 -14.89 9.74 -7.33
N GLY A 215 -16.18 9.96 -7.03
CA GLY A 215 -17.23 8.98 -7.26
C GLY A 215 -17.31 8.51 -8.72
N THR A 216 -17.32 9.47 -9.66
CA THR A 216 -17.28 9.17 -11.11
C THR A 216 -16.02 8.40 -11.48
N VAL A 217 -14.85 8.85 -11.02
CA VAL A 217 -13.56 8.21 -11.33
C VAL A 217 -13.52 6.79 -10.82
N LEU A 218 -13.98 6.52 -9.60
CA LEU A 218 -14.01 5.17 -9.03
C LEU A 218 -15.02 4.26 -9.75
N GLY A 219 -16.09 4.83 -10.31
CA GLY A 219 -17.08 4.10 -11.12
C GLY A 219 -16.60 3.71 -12.52
N ILE A 220 -15.49 4.26 -13.00
CA ILE A 220 -14.90 3.85 -14.28
C ILE A 220 -14.31 2.44 -14.10
N GLU A 221 -14.77 1.45 -14.83
CA GLU A 221 -14.09 0.16 -14.88
C GLU A 221 -12.77 0.30 -15.66
N LEU A 222 -11.64 -0.04 -15.05
CA LEU A 222 -10.34 -0.13 -15.73
C LEU A 222 -10.21 -1.56 -16.26
N GLU A 223 -10.86 -1.82 -17.39
CA GLU A 223 -10.91 -3.13 -18.02
C GLU A 223 -9.49 -3.55 -18.43
N GLU A 224 -8.97 -4.61 -17.83
CA GLU A 224 -7.65 -5.16 -18.17
C GLU A 224 -7.73 -5.93 -19.50
N THR A 225 -7.78 -5.19 -20.62
CA THR A 225 -7.92 -5.77 -21.96
C THR A 225 -6.70 -6.62 -22.32
N TYR A 226 -5.50 -6.12 -22.05
CA TYR A 226 -4.26 -6.89 -22.19
C TYR A 226 -3.29 -6.57 -21.07
N VAL A 227 -2.63 -7.60 -20.59
CA VAL A 227 -1.46 -7.49 -19.73
C VAL A 227 -0.32 -8.17 -20.46
N VAL A 228 0.83 -7.51 -20.56
CA VAL A 228 2.05 -8.07 -21.15
C VAL A 228 3.20 -7.79 -20.21
N GLY A 229 4.19 -8.68 -20.19
CA GLY A 229 5.36 -8.48 -19.34
C GLY A 229 6.60 -9.17 -19.86
N THR A 230 7.75 -8.62 -19.47
CA THR A 230 9.08 -9.19 -19.71
C THR A 230 9.71 -9.50 -18.34
N GLY A 231 10.67 -10.43 -18.28
CA GLY A 231 11.29 -10.78 -17.00
C GLY A 231 12.65 -11.45 -17.08
N TYR A 232 13.36 -11.42 -15.95
CA TYR A 232 14.70 -11.96 -15.77
C TYR A 232 14.76 -13.49 -16.01
N GLY A 233 15.32 -13.92 -17.13
CA GLY A 233 15.92 -15.26 -17.34
C GLY A 233 15.02 -16.50 -17.23
N ARG A 234 13.73 -16.37 -16.90
CA ARG A 234 12.77 -17.49 -16.91
C ARG A 234 11.52 -17.04 -17.64
N VAL A 235 11.30 -17.70 -18.78
CA VAL A 235 10.05 -17.69 -19.51
C VAL A 235 8.89 -17.94 -18.54
N ARG A 236 8.16 -16.89 -18.20
CA ARG A 236 6.71 -16.94 -18.10
C ARG A 236 6.12 -16.01 -19.14
N LEU A 237 6.31 -16.38 -20.40
CA LEU A 237 5.22 -16.23 -21.35
C LEU A 237 4.45 -17.55 -21.25
N PRO A 238 3.20 -17.49 -20.81
CA PRO A 238 2.15 -17.59 -21.80
C PRO A 238 1.11 -16.49 -21.54
N PHE A 239 1.31 -15.33 -22.15
CA PHE A 239 0.10 -14.70 -22.68
C PHE A 239 -0.29 -15.55 -23.88
N PRO A 240 -1.53 -16.06 -23.95
CA PRO A 240 -1.99 -16.87 -25.08
C PRO A 240 -1.61 -16.17 -26.38
N LYS A 241 -1.02 -16.90 -27.33
CA LYS A 241 -0.77 -16.37 -28.69
C LYS A 241 -2.07 -16.12 -29.46
N GLU A 242 -3.17 -16.67 -28.97
CA GLU A 242 -4.50 -16.56 -29.55
C GLU A 242 -5.31 -15.59 -28.70
N HIS A 243 -5.64 -14.46 -29.32
CA HIS A 243 -6.60 -13.46 -28.88
C HIS A 243 -7.60 -13.22 -30.00
#